data_AF-A0A833FWZ6-F1
#
_entry.id   AF-A0A833FWZ6-F1
#
_cell.length_a   1.000
_cell.length_b   1.000
_cell.length_c   1.000
_cell.angle_alpha   90.00
_cell.angle_beta   90.00
_cell.angle_gamma   90.00
#
_symmetry.space_group_name_H-M   'P 1'
#
loop_
_entity.id
_entity.type
_entity.pdbx_description
1 polymer ?
#
loop_
_entity_poly.entity_id
_entity_poly.type
_entity_poly.pdbx_seq_one_letter_code
_entity_poly.pdbx_strand_id
1 'polypeptide(L)'
;MSKRFQLVLIKPSHYDDDGYVIRWWRATIPSNSLAALYGIAADCAERQVLGADTEIDIEAIDETNTYVDIAALLARFRRHENFGLIALVGVQSNQYPRALDIARRFREAGIPVAVGGFHVSGCLSMLDGRAV
;
A
#
# COMPACT_ATOMS: atom_id res chain seq x y z
N MET A 1 9.60 5.47 -25.51
CA MET A 1 9.81 4.44 -24.47
C MET A 1 8.67 4.59 -23.49
N SER A 2 7.88 3.54 -23.25
CA SER A 2 6.77 3.58 -22.28
C SER A 2 7.32 3.68 -20.86
N LYS A 3 6.82 4.62 -20.05
CA LYS A 3 7.16 4.71 -18.62
C LYS A 3 6.32 3.69 -17.85
N ARG A 4 6.88 3.15 -16.75
CA ARG A 4 6.17 2.18 -15.90
C ARG A 4 5.87 2.79 -14.54
N PHE A 5 4.62 3.16 -14.31
CA PHE A 5 4.14 3.63 -13.02
C PHE A 5 4.06 2.47 -12.04
N GLN A 6 4.84 2.51 -10.96
CA GLN A 6 4.90 1.47 -9.95
C GLN A 6 3.77 1.64 -8.93
N LEU A 7 2.71 0.83 -9.00
CA LEU A 7 1.62 0.84 -8.04
C LEU A 7 1.71 -0.37 -7.11
N VAL A 8 2.05 -0.13 -5.85
CA VAL A 8 2.18 -1.19 -4.84
C VAL A 8 1.09 -1.03 -3.80
N LEU A 9 0.20 -2.02 -3.75
CA LEU A 9 -0.91 -2.10 -2.81
C LEU A 9 -0.49 -3.00 -1.65
N ILE A 10 -0.39 -2.46 -0.43
CA ILE A 10 0.03 -3.21 0.75
C ILE A 10 -1.11 -3.22 1.76
N LYS A 11 -1.61 -4.40 2.11
CA LYS A 11 -2.40 -4.56 3.33
C LYS A 11 -1.45 -4.84 4.49
N PRO A 12 -1.21 -3.88 5.40
CA PRO A 12 -0.31 -4.11 6.52
C PRO A 12 -0.87 -5.17 7.47
N SER A 13 0.05 -5.84 8.14
CA SER A 13 -0.28 -6.61 9.33
C SER A 13 -0.20 -5.68 10.56
N HIS A 14 -0.10 -6.26 11.74
CA HIS A 14 0.04 -5.54 13.00
C HIS A 14 1.17 -6.15 13.83
N TYR A 15 1.58 -5.40 14.84
CA TYR A 15 2.58 -5.84 15.79
C TYR A 15 1.95 -6.72 16.87
N ASP A 16 2.72 -7.68 17.38
CA ASP A 16 2.47 -8.30 18.69
C ASP A 16 2.96 -7.39 19.84
N ASP A 17 2.85 -7.88 21.06
CA ASP A 17 3.20 -7.13 22.28
C ASP A 17 4.71 -6.80 22.37
N ASP A 18 5.55 -7.55 21.67
CA ASP A 18 7.01 -7.36 21.62
C ASP A 18 7.45 -6.50 20.41
N GLY A 19 6.52 -6.07 19.56
CA GLY A 19 6.79 -5.23 18.40
C GLY A 19 7.14 -5.99 17.13
N TYR A 20 6.95 -7.31 17.07
CA TYR A 20 7.17 -8.10 15.86
C TYR A 20 5.94 -8.09 14.95
N VAL A 21 6.15 -8.03 13.64
CA VAL A 21 5.07 -8.11 12.66
C VAL A 21 4.49 -9.52 12.64
N ILE A 22 3.22 -9.66 13.02
CA ILE A 22 2.51 -10.94 13.00
C ILE A 22 2.29 -11.38 11.56
N ARG A 23 2.69 -12.62 11.23
CA ARG A 23 2.46 -13.25 9.93
C ARG A 23 2.10 -14.70 10.12
N TRP A 24 1.17 -15.18 9.31
CA TRP A 24 0.67 -16.53 9.32
C TRP A 24 1.18 -17.27 8.09
N TRP A 25 1.54 -18.54 8.25
CA TRP A 25 1.86 -19.40 7.11
C TRP A 25 0.66 -19.55 6.16
N ARG A 26 -0.57 -19.52 6.69
CA ARG A 26 -1.80 -19.55 5.89
C ARG A 26 -2.76 -18.48 6.40
N ALA A 27 -3.21 -17.62 5.49
CA ALA A 27 -4.31 -16.69 5.74
C ALA A 27 -5.62 -17.30 5.22
N THR A 28 -6.65 -17.32 6.05
CA THR A 28 -7.97 -17.87 5.70
C THR A 28 -8.97 -16.80 5.28
N ILE A 29 -8.65 -15.52 5.53
CA ILE A 29 -9.54 -14.39 5.23
C ILE A 29 -8.86 -13.50 4.19
N PRO A 30 -9.39 -13.42 2.96
CA PRO A 30 -8.87 -12.52 1.95
C PRO A 30 -9.23 -11.06 2.28
N SER A 31 -8.39 -10.13 1.85
CA SER A 31 -8.68 -8.70 1.94
C SER A 31 -9.53 -8.23 0.78
N ASN A 32 -10.82 -7.99 1.05
CA ASN A 32 -11.74 -7.45 0.04
C ASN A 32 -11.28 -6.06 -0.46
N SER A 33 -10.78 -5.20 0.44
CA SER A 33 -10.27 -3.88 0.04
C SER A 33 -9.05 -3.97 -0.89
N LEU A 34 -8.16 -4.93 -0.64
CA LEU A 34 -6.99 -5.15 -1.51
C LEU A 34 -7.43 -5.68 -2.88
N ALA A 35 -8.35 -6.65 -2.92
CA ALA A 35 -8.90 -7.20 -4.15
C ALA A 35 -9.65 -6.14 -4.98
N ALA A 36 -10.46 -5.29 -4.33
CA ALA A 36 -11.20 -4.23 -4.99
C ALA A 36 -10.27 -3.17 -5.59
N LEU A 37 -9.27 -2.69 -4.85
CA LEU A 37 -8.29 -1.74 -5.38
C LEU A 37 -7.43 -2.34 -6.49
N TYR A 38 -7.07 -3.62 -6.40
CA TYR A 38 -6.38 -4.32 -7.48
C TYR A 38 -7.25 -4.34 -8.75
N GLY A 39 -8.54 -4.69 -8.64
CA GLY A 39 -9.46 -4.70 -9.78
C GLY A 39 -9.61 -3.33 -10.43
N ILE A 40 -9.77 -2.27 -9.64
CA ILE A 40 -9.83 -0.88 -10.14
C ILE A 40 -8.51 -0.50 -10.83
N ALA A 41 -7.36 -0.85 -10.24
CA ALA A 41 -6.06 -0.55 -10.83
C ALA A 41 -5.86 -1.28 -12.17
N ALA A 42 -6.26 -2.55 -12.26
CA ALA A 42 -6.17 -3.35 -13.47
C ALA A 42 -7.07 -2.78 -14.59
N ASP A 43 -8.30 -2.40 -14.27
CA ASP A 43 -9.21 -1.72 -15.20
C ASP A 43 -8.64 -0.36 -15.68
N CYS A 44 -8.05 0.42 -14.77
CA CYS A 44 -7.34 1.66 -15.13
C CYS A 44 -6.16 1.42 -16.08
N ALA A 45 -5.42 0.32 -15.87
CA ALA A 45 -4.31 -0.07 -16.75
C ALA A 45 -4.80 -0.46 -18.14
N GLU A 46 -5.87 -1.27 -18.21
CA GLU A 46 -6.52 -1.69 -19.47
C GLU A 46 -7.04 -0.48 -20.27
N ARG A 47 -7.67 0.47 -19.57
CA ARG A 47 -8.18 1.72 -20.18
C ARG A 47 -7.10 2.78 -20.45
N GLN A 48 -5.83 2.49 -20.13
CA GLN A 48 -4.69 3.40 -20.31
C GLN A 48 -4.94 4.81 -19.74
N VAL A 49 -5.50 4.90 -18.52
CA VAL A 49 -5.95 6.18 -17.95
C VAL A 49 -4.82 7.19 -17.71
N LEU A 50 -3.57 6.73 -17.64
CA LEU A 50 -2.37 7.58 -17.53
C LEU A 50 -1.77 7.97 -18.89
N GLY A 51 -2.46 7.65 -19.99
CA GLY A 51 -2.01 7.87 -21.36
C GLY A 51 -1.35 6.64 -21.98
N ALA A 52 -1.28 6.62 -23.32
CA ALA A 52 -0.77 5.48 -24.09
C ALA A 52 0.73 5.18 -23.84
N ASP A 53 1.49 6.17 -23.37
CA ASP A 53 2.92 6.07 -23.09
C ASP A 53 3.25 5.67 -21.64
N THR A 54 2.24 5.33 -20.82
CA THR A 54 2.43 4.94 -19.42
C THR A 54 1.70 3.64 -19.09
N GLU A 55 2.47 2.60 -18.76
CA GLU A 55 1.95 1.34 -18.19
C GLU A 55 1.87 1.42 -16.66
N ILE A 56 0.94 0.67 -16.07
CA ILE A 56 0.81 0.55 -14.61
C ILE A 56 1.28 -0.85 -14.20
N ASP A 57 2.37 -0.90 -13.42
CA ASP A 57 2.86 -2.14 -12.79
C ASP A 57 2.20 -2.29 -11.42
N ILE A 58 1.30 -3.26 -11.29
CA ILE A 58 0.54 -3.47 -10.06
C ILE A 58 1.15 -4.63 -9.27
N GLU A 59 1.50 -4.39 -8.02
CA GLU A 59 1.83 -5.45 -7.06
C GLU A 59 0.90 -5.34 -5.85
N ALA A 60 0.26 -6.45 -5.48
CA ALA A 60 -0.54 -6.54 -4.26
C ALA A 60 0.16 -7.43 -3.23
N ILE A 61 0.35 -6.91 -2.02
CA ILE A 61 1.00 -7.59 -0.91
C ILE A 61 0.04 -7.62 0.27
N ASP A 62 -0.34 -8.82 0.70
CA ASP A 62 -1.00 -9.01 1.99
C ASP A 62 0.05 -9.39 3.03
N GLU A 63 0.43 -8.44 3.90
CA GLU A 63 1.50 -8.67 4.87
C GLU A 63 1.13 -9.75 5.90
N THR A 64 -0.15 -10.12 6.02
CA THR A 64 -0.55 -11.18 6.96
C THR A 64 -0.03 -12.56 6.60
N ASN A 65 0.35 -12.78 5.34
CA ASN A 65 0.96 -14.04 4.87
C ASN A 65 2.19 -13.83 3.99
N THR A 66 2.48 -12.60 3.56
CA THR A 66 3.57 -12.28 2.64
C THR A 66 4.55 -11.31 3.30
N TYR A 67 5.85 -11.47 3.05
CA TYR A 67 6.84 -10.52 3.54
C TYR A 67 6.83 -9.24 2.71
N VAL A 68 6.78 -8.07 3.36
CA VAL A 68 7.00 -6.78 2.70
C VAL A 68 8.51 -6.47 2.69
N ASP A 69 9.17 -6.79 1.58
CA ASP A 69 10.59 -6.47 1.39
C ASP A 69 10.77 -5.00 1.00
N ILE A 70 10.88 -4.13 2.01
CA ILE A 70 11.03 -2.68 1.82
C ILE A 70 12.29 -2.36 1.01
N ALA A 71 13.39 -3.09 1.19
CA ALA A 71 14.64 -2.81 0.49
C ALA A 71 14.52 -3.11 -1.01
N ALA A 72 13.91 -4.25 -1.36
CA ALA A 72 13.65 -4.63 -2.74
C ALA A 72 12.68 -3.66 -3.43
N LEU A 73 11.60 -3.26 -2.73
CA LEU A 73 10.65 -2.28 -3.23
C LEU A 73 11.33 -0.93 -3.49
N LEU A 74 12.07 -0.38 -2.51
CA LEU A 74 12.81 0.87 -2.69
C LEU A 74 13.79 0.80 -3.87
N ALA A 75 14.50 -0.33 -4.03
CA ALA A 75 15.37 -0.55 -5.18
C ALA A 75 14.61 -0.57 -6.50
N ARG A 76 13.41 -1.17 -6.54
CA ARG A 76 12.54 -1.14 -7.72
C ARG A 76 12.10 0.27 -8.05
N PHE A 77 11.56 1.03 -7.09
CA PHE A 77 11.15 2.42 -7.31
C PHE A 77 12.30 3.27 -7.85
N ARG A 78 13.52 3.16 -7.29
CA ARG A 78 14.69 3.90 -7.82
C ARG A 78 15.01 3.59 -9.28
N ARG A 79 14.85 2.35 -9.73
CA ARG A 79 15.04 1.96 -11.14
C ARG A 79 14.00 2.59 -12.07
N HIS A 80 12.85 2.99 -11.53
CA HIS A 80 11.77 3.65 -12.25
C HIS A 80 11.67 5.14 -11.87
N GLU A 81 12.78 5.79 -11.50
CA GLU A 81 12.82 7.23 -11.18
C GLU A 81 11.85 7.64 -10.06
N ASN A 82 11.55 6.72 -9.14
CA ASN A 82 10.52 6.82 -8.10
C ASN A 82 9.10 7.14 -8.64
N PHE A 83 8.84 6.84 -9.91
CA PHE A 83 7.57 7.05 -10.57
C PHE A 83 6.55 5.98 -10.13
N GLY A 84 5.75 6.31 -9.12
CA GLY A 84 4.77 5.37 -8.59
C GLY A 84 4.09 5.84 -7.30
N LEU A 85 3.36 4.91 -6.68
CA LEU A 85 2.61 5.10 -5.44
C LEU A 85 2.67 3.83 -4.59
N ILE A 86 2.92 4.01 -3.30
CA ILE A 86 2.64 3.00 -2.26
C ILE A 86 1.25 3.29 -1.69
N ALA A 87 0.31 2.37 -1.85
CA ALA A 87 -1.01 2.46 -1.23
C ALA A 87 -1.09 1.48 -0.06
N LEU A 88 -1.29 1.99 1.15
CA LEU A 88 -1.57 1.20 2.34
C LEU A 88 -3.08 1.00 2.45
N VAL A 89 -3.51 -0.24 2.27
CA VAL A 89 -4.89 -0.60 1.95
C VAL A 89 -5.58 -1.28 3.12
N GLY A 90 -6.82 -0.88 3.40
CA GLY A 90 -7.65 -1.53 4.39
C GLY A 90 -7.12 -1.38 5.82
N VAL A 91 -6.39 -0.30 6.09
CA VAL A 91 -5.73 -0.08 7.38
C VAL A 91 -6.75 0.07 8.49
N GLN A 92 -6.64 -0.81 9.48
CA GLN A 92 -7.39 -0.78 10.73
C GLN A 92 -6.55 -0.16 11.86
N SER A 93 -7.18 0.21 12.98
CA SER A 93 -6.51 0.88 14.11
C SER A 93 -5.31 0.09 14.64
N ASN A 94 -5.40 -1.24 14.74
CA ASN A 94 -4.30 -2.10 15.19
C ASN A 94 -3.17 -2.24 14.16
N GLN A 95 -3.45 -2.02 12.88
CA GLN A 95 -2.47 -2.06 11.80
C GLN A 95 -1.81 -0.68 11.56
N TYR A 96 -2.39 0.38 12.13
CA TYR A 96 -1.97 1.76 11.86
C TYR A 96 -0.50 2.03 12.23
N PRO A 97 0.04 1.58 13.38
CA PRO A 97 1.46 1.76 13.69
C PRO A 97 2.37 1.12 12.63
N ARG A 98 2.07 -0.12 12.21
CA ARG A 98 2.81 -0.82 11.14
C ARG A 98 2.69 -0.09 9.80
N ALA A 99 1.51 0.43 9.48
CA ALA A 99 1.28 1.23 8.28
C ALA A 99 2.18 2.48 8.27
N LEU A 100 2.28 3.21 9.39
CA LEU A 100 3.14 4.38 9.50
C LEU A 100 4.63 4.05 9.37
N ASP A 101 5.08 2.93 9.94
CA ASP A 101 6.46 2.49 9.79
C ASP A 101 6.83 2.19 8.34
N ILE A 102 5.94 1.49 7.61
CA ILE A 102 6.10 1.27 6.17
C ILE A 102 6.12 2.62 5.45
N ALA A 103 5.11 3.47 5.70
CA ALA A 103 4.96 4.78 5.04
C ALA A 103 6.21 5.65 5.21
N ARG A 104 6.76 5.72 6.42
CA ARG A 104 7.95 6.52 6.73
C ARG A 104 9.12 6.17 5.82
N ARG A 105 9.40 4.88 5.60
CA ARG A 105 10.54 4.43 4.78
C ARG A 105 10.42 4.86 3.31
N PHE A 106 9.22 4.83 2.76
CA PHE A 106 8.97 5.26 1.37
C PHE A 106 8.93 6.79 1.26
N ARG A 107 8.36 7.48 2.25
CA ARG A 107 8.36 8.95 2.32
C ARG A 107 9.76 9.54 2.44
N GLU A 108 10.64 8.94 3.24
CA GLU A 108 12.07 9.30 3.33
C GLU A 108 12.78 9.20 1.98
N ALA A 109 12.34 8.30 1.09
CA ALA A 109 12.87 8.12 -0.25
C ALA A 109 12.18 9.01 -1.32
N GLY A 110 11.29 9.91 -0.91
CA GLY A 110 10.54 10.79 -1.81
C GLY A 110 9.43 10.09 -2.61
N ILE A 111 9.04 8.87 -2.23
CA ILE A 111 7.99 8.11 -2.91
C ILE A 111 6.62 8.50 -2.33
N PRO A 112 5.62 8.82 -3.16
CA PRO A 112 4.26 9.08 -2.70
C PRO A 112 3.67 7.89 -1.95
N VAL A 113 2.98 8.17 -0.84
CA VAL A 113 2.25 7.18 -0.05
C VAL A 113 0.82 7.65 0.15
N ALA A 114 -0.15 6.76 -0.08
CA ALA A 114 -1.54 6.94 0.28
C ALA A 114 -1.94 5.91 1.33
N VAL A 115 -2.77 6.30 2.30
CA VAL A 115 -3.26 5.41 3.36
C VAL A 115 -4.78 5.46 3.39
N GLY A 116 -5.43 4.30 3.37
CA GLY A 116 -6.87 4.20 3.41
C GLY A 116 -7.36 2.95 4.12
N GLY A 117 -8.61 2.98 4.56
CA GLY A 117 -9.25 1.91 5.31
C GLY A 117 -10.40 2.47 6.14
N PHE A 118 -11.35 1.62 6.52
CA PHE A 118 -12.56 2.06 7.20
C PHE A 118 -12.26 2.85 8.49
N HIS A 119 -11.23 2.47 9.25
CA HIS A 119 -10.87 3.16 10.49
C HIS A 119 -10.24 4.53 10.19
N VAL A 120 -9.28 4.59 9.26
CA VAL A 120 -8.61 5.85 8.88
C VAL A 120 -9.59 6.83 8.26
N SER A 121 -10.35 6.38 7.25
CA SER A 121 -11.32 7.23 6.54
C SER A 121 -12.49 7.60 7.46
N GLY A 122 -12.91 6.70 8.34
CA GLY A 122 -13.94 6.96 9.35
C GLY A 122 -13.51 8.05 10.32
N CYS A 123 -12.30 7.95 10.90
CA CYS A 123 -11.74 8.98 11.75
C CYS A 123 -11.65 10.33 11.02
N LEU A 124 -11.14 10.38 9.79
CA LEU A 124 -11.06 11.62 9.01
C LEU A 124 -12.43 12.24 8.70
N SER A 125 -13.46 11.42 8.52
CA SER A 125 -14.82 11.91 8.22
C SER A 125 -15.55 12.40 9.47
N MET A 126 -15.28 11.79 10.61
CA MET A 126 -15.97 12.06 11.88
C MET A 126 -15.25 13.09 12.75
N LEU A 127 -13.94 13.23 12.60
CA LEU A 127 -13.10 14.08 13.44
C LEU A 127 -12.63 15.28 12.61
N ASP A 128 -12.84 16.49 13.14
CA ASP A 128 -12.56 17.78 12.48
C ASP A 128 -11.07 18.16 12.41
N GLY A 129 -10.18 17.15 12.46
CA GLY A 129 -8.73 17.33 12.46
C GLY A 129 -8.15 17.91 13.75
N ARG A 130 -8.97 18.22 14.76
CA ARG A 130 -8.49 18.66 16.10
C ARG A 130 -8.30 17.50 17.08
N ALA A 131 -8.70 16.30 16.70
CA ALA A 131 -8.63 15.09 17.51
C ALA A 131 -7.36 14.24 17.25
N VAL A 132 -6.38 14.79 16.54
CA VAL A 132 -5.08 14.14 16.24
C VAL A 132 -3.96 15.00 16.81
#